data_AF-A0A2V7Z9F1-F1
#
_entry.id   AF-A0A2V7Z9F1-F1
#
_cell.length_a   1.000
_cell.length_b   1.000
_cell.length_c   1.000
_cell.angle_alpha   90.00
_cell.angle_beta   90.00
_cell.angle_gamma   90.00
#
_symmetry.space_group_name_H-M   'P 1'
#
loop_
_entity.id
_entity.type
_entity.pdbx_description
1 polymer ?
#
loop_
_entity_poly.entity_id
_entity_poly.type
_entity_poly.pdbx_seq_one_letter_code
_entity_poly.pdbx_strand_id
1 'polypeptide(L)'
;MTSLRVIIVKPSKYDEHGFVERFRRGFMPNSTVPYIASMTPREPRETRCEVHAVDEYVQTDLDYLSLFEAERGRETLVALVGVQSHQLHRAL
;
A
#
# COMPACT_ATOMS: atom_id res chain seq x y z
N MET A 1 14.88 13.90 14.87
CA MET A 1 13.98 14.14 13.72
C MET A 1 13.04 12.96 13.65
N THR A 2 11.74 13.19 13.73
CA THR A 2 10.74 12.14 13.48
C THR A 2 10.79 11.79 11.98
N SER A 3 10.93 10.51 11.67
CA SER A 3 10.83 10.01 10.29
C SER A 3 9.42 9.48 10.07
N LEU A 4 8.84 9.79 8.91
CA LEU A 4 7.53 9.29 8.50
C LEU A 4 7.73 8.11 7.55
N ARG A 5 7.13 6.96 7.84
CA ARG A 5 6.96 5.87 6.87
C ARG A 5 5.65 6.12 6.12
N VAL A 6 5.70 6.22 4.80
CA VAL A 6 4.50 6.32 3.97
C VAL A 6 4.37 5.03 3.18
N ILE A 7 3.31 4.27 3.42
CA ILE A 7 2.99 3.03 2.72
C ILE A 7 1.79 3.29 1.85
N ILE A 8 2.01 3.43 0.55
CA ILE A 8 0.95 3.53 -0.45
C ILE A 8 0.59 2.12 -0.84
N VAL A 9 -0.61 1.68 -0.48
CA VAL A 9 -1.07 0.32 -0.76
C VAL A 9 -2.34 0.35 -1.60
N LYS A 10 -2.33 -0.39 -2.70
CA LYS A 10 -3.55 -0.82 -3.37
C LYS A 10 -3.88 -2.22 -2.87
N PRO A 11 -4.88 -2.36 -1.99
CA PRO A 11 -5.31 -3.68 -1.56
C PRO A 11 -5.94 -4.44 -2.72
N SER A 12 -5.75 -5.75 -2.71
CA SER A 12 -6.42 -6.62 -3.66
C SER A 12 -7.86 -6.92 -3.23
N LYS A 13 -8.53 -7.76 -4.01
CA LYS A 13 -9.75 -8.45 -3.59
C LYS A 13 -9.39 -9.67 -2.76
N TYR A 14 -10.39 -10.11 -2.00
CA TYR A 14 -10.36 -11.35 -1.27
C TYR A 14 -11.40 -12.28 -1.86
N ASP A 15 -11.06 -13.56 -1.99
CA ASP A 15 -12.05 -14.58 -2.34
C ASP A 15 -13.00 -14.85 -1.16
N GLU A 16 -13.94 -15.78 -1.37
CA GLU A 16 -14.93 -16.17 -0.36
C GLU A 16 -14.32 -16.81 0.90
N HIS A 17 -13.05 -17.23 0.85
CA HIS A 17 -12.31 -17.79 1.97
C HIS A 17 -11.35 -16.76 2.61
N GLY A 18 -11.30 -15.53 2.09
CA GLY A 18 -10.43 -14.47 2.59
C GLY A 18 -9.00 -14.53 2.04
N PHE A 19 -8.72 -15.28 0.97
CA PHE A 19 -7.41 -15.24 0.33
C PHE A 19 -7.30 -14.06 -0.63
N VAL A 20 -6.13 -13.42 -0.63
CA VAL A 20 -5.79 -12.31 -1.54
C VAL A 20 -5.73 -12.84 -2.98
N GLU A 21 -6.59 -12.31 -3.84
CA GLU A 21 -6.55 -12.57 -5.28
C GLU A 21 -5.36 -11.86 -5.92
N ARG A 22 -4.60 -12.53 -6.79
CA ARG A 22 -3.43 -11.94 -7.46
C ARG A 22 -3.40 -12.26 -8.93
N PHE A 23 -2.93 -11.31 -9.72
CA PHE A 23 -2.67 -11.48 -11.14
C PHE A 23 -1.19 -11.73 -11.39
N ARG A 24 -0.90 -12.93 -11.90
CA ARG A 24 0.44 -13.27 -12.38
C ARG A 24 0.69 -12.77 -13.82
N ARG A 25 -0.37 -12.66 -14.63
CA ARG A 25 -0.36 -12.24 -16.05
C ARG A 25 -1.69 -11.57 -16.41
N GLY A 26 -1.67 -10.69 -17.42
CA GLY A 26 -2.90 -10.10 -17.98
C GLY A 26 -3.58 -9.05 -17.11
N PHE A 27 -2.89 -8.50 -16.10
CA PHE A 27 -3.42 -7.41 -15.30
C PHE A 27 -3.35 -6.10 -16.07
N MET A 28 -4.46 -5.37 -16.11
CA MET A 28 -4.44 -3.98 -16.58
C MET A 28 -3.59 -3.17 -15.61
N PRO A 29 -2.51 -2.52 -16.06
CA PRO A 29 -1.59 -1.83 -15.16
C PRO A 29 -2.33 -0.77 -14.35
N ASN A 30 -2.30 -0.90 -13.02
CA ASN A 30 -2.71 0.18 -12.15
C ASN A 30 -1.58 1.22 -12.11
N SER A 31 -1.78 2.35 -12.79
CA SER A 31 -0.82 3.46 -12.74
C SER A 31 -0.98 4.32 -11.49
N THR A 32 -2.05 4.16 -10.71
CA THR A 32 -2.34 4.99 -9.52
C THR A 32 -1.26 4.82 -8.46
N VAL A 33 -0.88 3.59 -8.11
CA VAL A 33 0.15 3.33 -7.09
C VAL A 33 1.49 4.01 -7.44
N PRO A 34 2.13 3.72 -8.60
CA PRO A 34 3.40 4.36 -8.94
C PRO A 34 3.28 5.88 -9.16
N TYR A 35 2.12 6.37 -9.63
CA TYR A 35 1.88 7.80 -9.81
C TYR A 35 1.76 8.56 -8.48
N ILE A 36 1.02 8.03 -7.50
CA ILE A 36 0.95 8.65 -6.17
C ILE A 36 2.32 8.58 -5.48
N ALA A 37 3.05 7.46 -5.63
CA ALA A 37 4.40 7.33 -5.08
C ALA A 37 5.37 8.36 -5.65
N SER A 38 5.31 8.65 -6.96
CA SER A 38 6.18 9.64 -7.59
C SER A 38 5.85 11.09 -7.20
N MET A 39 4.59 11.37 -6.84
CA MET A 39 4.16 12.69 -6.34
C MET A 39 4.34 12.85 -4.83
N THR A 40 4.62 11.78 -4.09
CA THR A 40 4.76 11.83 -2.63
C THR A 40 6.10 12.49 -2.26
N PRO A 41 6.07 13.65 -1.58
CA PRO A 41 7.31 14.36 -1.23
C PRO A 41 8.16 13.53 -0.26
N ARG A 42 9.47 13.48 -0.51
CA ARG A 42 10.43 12.81 0.38
C ARG A 42 10.75 13.63 1.63
N GLU A 43 10.54 14.94 1.60
CA GLU A 43 10.86 15.85 2.70
C GLU A 43 9.82 16.97 2.84
N PRO A 44 8.55 16.67 3.17
CA PRO A 44 7.55 17.70 3.44
C PRO A 44 7.91 18.47 4.72
N ARG A 45 8.11 19.80 4.60
CA ARG A 45 8.29 20.73 5.73
C ARG A 45 9.24 20.18 6.81
N GLU A 46 10.43 19.71 6.39
CA GLU A 46 11.52 19.20 7.23
C GLU A 46 11.35 17.79 7.83
N THR A 47 10.26 17.08 7.53
CA THR A 47 10.08 15.68 7.94
C THR A 47 10.60 14.75 6.86
N ARG A 48 11.53 13.84 7.16
CA ARG A 48 12.00 12.84 6.19
C ARG A 48 10.97 11.72 6.03
N CYS A 49 10.52 11.50 4.79
CA CYS A 49 9.61 10.44 4.40
C CYS A 49 10.35 9.28 3.71
N GLU A 50 10.13 8.07 4.19
CA GLU A 50 10.42 6.84 3.45
C GLU A 50 9.13 6.39 2.77
N VAL A 51 9.13 6.28 1.44
CA VAL A 51 7.93 5.97 0.66
C VAL A 51 8.05 4.55 0.12
N HIS A 52 7.06 3.72 0.45
CA HIS A 52 6.88 2.38 -0.09
C HIS A 52 5.60 2.33 -0.91
N ALA A 53 5.63 1.58 -2.00
CA ALA A 53 4.51 1.40 -2.91
C ALA A 53 4.23 -0.10 -3.05
N VAL A 54 3.03 -0.52 -2.69
CA VAL A 54 2.58 -1.91 -2.70
C VAL A 54 1.32 -2.00 -3.55
N ASP A 55 1.34 -2.87 -4.55
CA ASP A 55 0.16 -3.24 -5.32
C ASP A 55 -0.08 -4.74 -5.12
N GLU A 56 -1.00 -5.08 -4.21
CA GLU A 56 -1.26 -6.47 -3.84
C GLU A 56 -1.82 -7.30 -5.00
N TYR A 57 -2.34 -6.66 -6.06
CA TYR A 57 -2.78 -7.40 -7.24
C TYR A 57 -1.62 -8.04 -7.99
N VAL A 58 -0.42 -7.47 -7.95
CA VAL A 58 0.74 -7.96 -8.71
C VAL A 58 1.88 -8.42 -7.83
N GLN A 59 1.97 -7.91 -6.60
CA GLN A 59 2.98 -8.31 -5.64
C GLN A 59 2.60 -9.65 -5.00
N THR A 60 3.46 -10.65 -5.24
CA THR A 60 3.20 -12.04 -4.86
C THR A 60 3.95 -12.47 -3.60
N ASP A 61 5.05 -11.80 -3.27
CA ASP A 61 5.75 -11.94 -2.00
C ASP A 61 4.95 -11.32 -0.85
N LEU A 62 5.25 -11.75 0.37
CA LEU A 62 4.63 -11.26 1.61
C LEU A 62 5.59 -10.40 2.44
N ASP A 63 6.82 -10.18 1.97
CA ASP A 63 7.86 -9.47 2.72
C ASP A 63 7.44 -8.02 3.00
N TYR A 64 6.61 -7.43 2.13
CA TYR A 64 6.02 -6.11 2.34
C TYR A 64 5.17 -6.01 3.62
N LEU A 65 4.68 -7.13 4.17
CA LEU A 65 3.88 -7.11 5.39
C LEU A 65 4.68 -6.58 6.59
N SER A 66 6.00 -6.76 6.58
CA SER A 66 6.90 -6.19 7.59
C SER A 66 6.86 -4.65 7.63
N LEU A 67 6.40 -4.01 6.55
CA LEU A 67 6.23 -2.56 6.52
C LEU A 67 5.11 -2.09 7.46
N PHE A 68 4.12 -2.94 7.76
CA PHE A 68 2.99 -2.59 8.64
C PHE A 68 3.28 -2.82 10.13
N GLU A 69 4.43 -3.40 10.46
CA GLU A 69 4.84 -3.56 11.86
C GLU A 69 5.10 -2.19 12.50
N ALA A 70 4.60 -2.03 13.73
CA ALA A 70 4.80 -0.81 14.49
C ALA A 70 6.28 -0.68 14.91
N GLU A 71 6.92 0.41 14.51
CA GLU A 71 8.30 0.73 14.87
C GLU A 71 8.31 1.85 15.92
N ARG A 72 8.99 1.63 17.06
CA ARG A 72 9.04 2.63 18.14
C ARG A 72 9.71 3.92 17.66
N GLY A 73 9.06 5.06 17.93
CA GLY A 73 9.60 6.38 17.59
C GLY A 73 9.42 6.76 16.12
N ARG A 74 8.65 5.97 15.36
CA ARG A 74 8.35 6.22 13.95
C ARG A 74 6.85 6.24 13.72
N GLU A 75 6.37 7.24 12.99
CA GLU A 75 4.99 7.28 12.55
C GLU A 75 4.85 6.60 11.19
N THR A 76 3.78 5.83 11.02
CA THR A 76 3.47 5.15 9.76
C THR A 76 2.13 5.65 9.23
N LEU A 77 2.16 6.29 8.06
CA LEU A 77 0.97 6.64 7.28
C LEU A 77 0.71 5.52 6.27
N VAL A 78 -0.43 4.85 6.40
CA VAL A 78 -0.91 3.88 5.40
C VAL A 78 -1.95 4.56 4.52
N ALA A 79 -1.62 4.76 3.24
CA ALA A 79 -2.50 5.36 2.24
C ALA A 79 -3.11 4.26 1.36
N LEU A 80 -4.40 4.01 1.56
CA LEU A 80 -5.18 3.12 0.70
C LEU A 80 -5.50 3.85 -0.61
N VAL A 81 -5.01 3.35 -1.75
CA VAL A 81 -5.17 4.01 -3.06
C VAL A 81 -5.85 3.11 -4.09
N GLY A 82 -6.61 3.74 -4.99
CA GLY A 82 -7.29 3.01 -6.08
C GLY A 82 -8.25 1.92 -5.57
N VAL A 83 -8.81 2.12 -4.38
CA VAL A 83 -9.76 1.21 -3.73
C VAL A 83 -11.15 1.35 -4.33
N GLN A 84 -11.83 0.24 -4.54
CA GLN A 84 -13.25 0.21 -4.87
C GLN A 84 -14.04 -0.20 -3.62
N SER A 85 -15.24 0.34 -3.44
CA SER A 85 -16.07 0.12 -2.24
C SER A 85 -16.39 -1.35 -1.93
N HIS A 86 -16.28 -2.24 -2.92
CA HIS A 86 -16.52 -3.68 -2.78
C HIS A 86 -15.24 -4.51 -2.57
N GLN A 87 -14.05 -3.91 -2.63
CA GLN A 87 -12.79 -4.64 -2.39
C GLN A 87 -12.53 -4.89 -0.90
N LEU A 88 -12.97 -3.96 -0.07
CA LEU A 88 -13.16 -4.22 1.35
C LEU A 88 -14.58 -4.78 1.44
N HIS A 89 -14.73 -6.05 1.81
CA HIS A 89 -16.01 -6.48 2.35
C HIS A 89 -16.33 -5.51 3.46
N ARG A 90 -17.36 -4.67 3.27
CA ARG A 90 -17.93 -3.91 4.38
C ARG A 90 -18.23 -4.98 5.42
N ALA A 91 -17.56 -4.91 6.55
CA ALA A 91 -17.88 -5.76 7.69
C ALA A 91 -19.39 -5.72 7.86
N LEU A 92 -20.05 -6.85 7.61
CA LEU A 92 -21.43 -7.10 8.00
C LEU A 92 -21.38 -7.82 9.34
#